data_AF-A0A1V5NVK1-F1
#
_entry.id   AF-A0A1V5NVK1-F1
#
_cell.length_a   1.000
_cell.length_b   1.000
_cell.length_c   1.000
_cell.angle_alpha   90.00
_cell.angle_beta   90.00
_cell.angle_gamma   90.00
#
_symmetry.space_group_name_H-M   'P 1'
#
loop_
_entity.id
_entity.type
_entity.pdbx_description
1 polymer ?
#
loop_
_entity_poly.entity_id
_entity_poly.type
_entity_poly.pdbx_seq_one_letter_code
_entity_poly.pdbx_strand_id
1 'polypeptide(L)'
;MRFHLAVLAAIATLVCFSAPARAEGPAWAVDEKLGFHFAFLDSGEHSADDVWKSVPAVKVSPDAVPEAADITNIDLDGIRGLDFMLPSRPAPGSFTFFLKFFEFPAWLDAGAAADRVVDRYGLNLLPEGENLRKWMSNRDHLRVKEGFIAPTGRTFSADSPYPALIIPQKDVTVNGLSMTPQKYFDTRTPFLSVYLNPAEPEPTGLSENDRAVWSGKGVIAFHGALHEVYSRNYTIVKGPEPDAFSYFRVSGASGTVTILRLPLKPLTFEANWRNLPMPENPKKVFLSALLLIYRYEYILTGPLDDAAAVDSPEFTAATKLVDAQVLEAGSVVRQP
;
A
#
# COMPACT_ATOMS: atom_id res chain seq x y z
N MET A 1 -31.35 -25.79 -48.57
CA MET A 1 -32.29 -24.74 -49.01
C MET A 1 -33.65 -25.06 -48.39
N ARG A 2 -34.11 -24.24 -47.41
CA ARG A 2 -35.50 -24.17 -46.86
C ARG A 2 -36.01 -25.42 -46.09
N PHE A 3 -36.83 -25.41 -45.04
CA PHE A 3 -37.40 -24.42 -44.08
C PHE A 3 -38.16 -25.24 -42.99
N HIS A 4 -38.61 -24.56 -41.92
CA HIS A 4 -39.59 -24.95 -40.86
C HIS A 4 -38.97 -25.57 -39.59
N LEU A 5 -38.86 -24.89 -38.44
CA LEU A 5 -39.82 -24.13 -37.60
C LEU A 5 -40.93 -25.01 -37.00
N ALA A 6 -40.84 -25.32 -35.69
CA ALA A 6 -41.93 -25.17 -34.70
C ALA A 6 -41.66 -25.87 -33.34
N VAL A 7 -41.72 -25.06 -32.26
CA VAL A 7 -42.52 -25.26 -31.02
C VAL A 7 -42.05 -26.34 -30.01
N LEU A 8 -41.43 -26.00 -28.86
CA LEU A 8 -41.97 -25.50 -27.55
C LEU A 8 -42.34 -26.63 -26.56
N ALA A 9 -41.64 -26.68 -25.40
CA ALA A 9 -42.17 -26.77 -24.02
C ALA A 9 -41.32 -27.63 -23.04
N ALA A 10 -41.00 -27.00 -21.89
CA ALA A 10 -40.69 -27.57 -20.56
C ALA A 10 -39.49 -28.53 -20.44
N ILE A 11 -38.53 -28.33 -19.52
CA ILE A 11 -38.69 -28.19 -18.08
C ILE A 11 -37.64 -27.20 -17.55
N ALA A 12 -38.13 -26.17 -16.86
CA ALA A 12 -37.36 -25.37 -15.95
C ALA A 12 -36.97 -26.22 -14.73
N THR A 13 -35.76 -26.77 -14.71
CA THR A 13 -35.05 -27.02 -13.45
C THR A 13 -34.21 -25.81 -13.17
N LEU A 14 -34.89 -24.83 -12.59
CA LEU A 14 -34.33 -23.77 -11.78
C LEU A 14 -33.56 -24.46 -10.64
N VAL A 15 -32.28 -24.78 -10.86
CA VAL A 15 -31.38 -25.02 -9.74
C VAL A 15 -31.15 -23.63 -9.15
N CYS A 16 -32.06 -23.25 -8.25
CA CYS A 16 -31.77 -22.27 -7.22
C CYS A 16 -30.56 -22.79 -6.46
N PHE A 17 -29.37 -22.45 -6.92
CA PHE A 17 -28.23 -22.32 -6.02
C PHE A 17 -28.67 -21.26 -5.02
N SER A 18 -29.18 -21.74 -3.89
CA SER A 18 -29.22 -20.98 -2.66
C SER A 18 -27.78 -20.56 -2.46
N ALA A 19 -27.47 -19.29 -2.76
CA ALA A 19 -26.22 -18.70 -2.34
C ALA A 19 -26.11 -19.01 -0.84
N PRO A 20 -25.02 -19.63 -0.37
CA PRO A 20 -24.82 -19.76 1.06
C PRO A 20 -24.94 -18.35 1.62
N ALA A 21 -25.76 -18.20 2.67
CA ALA A 21 -25.90 -16.95 3.40
C ALA A 21 -24.50 -16.35 3.56
N ARG A 22 -24.27 -15.19 2.91
CA ARG A 22 -23.01 -14.47 3.03
C ARG A 22 -22.73 -14.36 4.51
N ALA A 23 -21.59 -14.91 4.96
CA ALA A 23 -21.08 -14.63 6.28
C ALA A 23 -21.15 -13.10 6.48
N GLU A 24 -21.65 -12.65 7.62
CA GLU A 24 -21.94 -11.23 7.92
C GLU A 24 -20.68 -10.33 8.01
N GLY A 25 -19.56 -10.73 7.40
CA GLY A 25 -18.28 -10.03 7.43
C GLY A 25 -17.66 -9.84 6.04
N PRO A 26 -16.52 -9.12 5.95
CA PRO A 26 -15.83 -8.88 4.69
C PRO A 26 -15.30 -10.17 4.10
N ALA A 27 -15.19 -10.21 2.77
CA ALA A 27 -14.57 -11.32 2.04
C ALA A 27 -13.01 -11.27 2.06
N TRP A 28 -12.44 -10.39 2.87
CA TRP A 28 -11.00 -10.19 3.07
C TRP A 28 -10.69 -10.13 4.56
N ALA A 29 -9.46 -10.48 4.93
CA ALA A 29 -8.92 -10.37 6.28
C ALA A 29 -7.46 -9.89 6.22
N VAL A 30 -6.98 -9.23 7.28
CA VAL A 30 -5.58 -8.82 7.37
C VAL A 30 -4.68 -10.05 7.52
N ASP A 31 -3.54 -10.04 6.83
CA ASP A 31 -2.49 -11.03 7.02
C ASP A 31 -1.65 -10.68 8.26
N GLU A 32 -2.09 -11.17 9.41
CA GLU A 32 -1.48 -10.90 10.71
C GLU A 32 0.01 -11.29 10.79
N LYS A 33 0.49 -12.21 9.94
CA LYS A 33 1.89 -12.65 9.96
C LYS A 33 2.84 -11.61 9.37
N LEU A 34 2.41 -10.94 8.29
CA LEU A 34 3.21 -9.86 7.69
C LEU A 34 3.04 -8.58 8.49
N GLY A 35 1.81 -8.29 8.93
CA GLY A 35 1.53 -7.05 9.63
C GLY A 35 1.37 -5.85 8.68
N PHE A 36 1.35 -4.65 9.25
CA PHE A 36 1.27 -3.39 8.53
C PHE A 36 2.63 -2.70 8.50
N HIS A 37 2.99 -2.15 7.34
CA HIS A 37 4.31 -1.58 7.13
C HIS A 37 4.25 -0.10 6.80
N PHE A 38 5.09 0.69 7.46
CA PHE A 38 5.42 2.06 7.07
C PHE A 38 6.72 2.02 6.29
N ALA A 39 6.69 2.33 4.99
CA ALA A 39 7.93 2.49 4.26
C ALA A 39 8.50 3.86 4.53
N PHE A 40 9.62 3.91 5.24
CA PHE A 40 10.28 5.13 5.65
C PHE A 40 11.45 5.39 4.71
N LEU A 41 11.63 6.66 4.34
CA LEU A 41 12.76 7.10 3.55
C LEU A 41 13.28 8.41 4.13
N ASP A 42 14.50 8.38 4.67
CA ASP A 42 15.21 9.59 5.03
C ASP A 42 16.58 9.67 4.37
N SER A 43 16.91 10.87 3.92
CA SER A 43 18.20 11.18 3.31
C SER A 43 19.11 11.99 4.24
N GLY A 44 18.65 12.28 5.46
CA GLY A 44 19.42 13.01 6.46
C GLY A 44 20.50 12.15 7.11
N GLU A 45 21.66 12.74 7.34
CA GLU A 45 22.64 12.21 8.30
C GLU A 45 22.26 12.66 9.70
N HIS A 46 22.25 11.73 10.65
CA HIS A 46 21.90 12.00 12.04
C HIS A 46 23.06 11.64 12.96
N SER A 47 23.39 12.54 13.87
CA SER A 47 24.31 12.24 14.97
C SER A 47 23.67 11.24 15.94
N ALA A 48 24.43 10.26 16.39
CA ALA A 48 23.99 9.40 17.49
C ALA A 48 24.06 10.19 18.80
N ASP A 49 22.92 10.74 19.22
CA ASP A 49 22.77 11.50 20.47
C ASP A 49 21.47 11.10 21.19
N ASP A 50 21.07 11.85 22.22
CA ASP A 50 19.85 11.58 22.98
C ASP A 50 18.56 12.03 22.28
N VAL A 51 18.69 12.76 21.18
CA VAL A 51 17.58 13.18 20.33
C VAL A 51 17.31 12.10 19.29
N TRP A 52 18.35 11.57 18.65
CA TRP A 52 18.24 10.63 17.54
C TRP A 52 18.60 9.21 17.96
N LYS A 53 17.61 8.30 17.90
CA LYS A 53 17.78 6.93 18.39
C LYS A 53 17.62 5.90 17.28
N SER A 54 18.46 4.88 17.31
CA SER A 54 18.33 3.73 16.45
C SER A 54 17.13 2.87 16.84
N VAL A 55 16.45 2.36 15.82
CA VAL A 55 15.34 1.43 15.95
C VAL A 55 15.89 0.01 15.70
N PRO A 56 15.48 -1.00 16.48
CA PRO A 56 15.95 -2.37 16.27
C PRO A 56 15.49 -2.94 14.92
N ALA A 57 16.40 -3.64 14.23
CA ALA A 57 16.07 -4.39 13.02
C ALA A 57 15.27 -5.65 13.37
N VAL A 58 14.32 -6.01 12.51
CA VAL A 58 13.48 -7.22 12.66
C VAL A 58 14.05 -8.35 11.81
N LYS A 59 14.11 -9.55 12.38
CA LYS A 59 14.49 -10.75 11.64
C LYS A 59 13.28 -11.30 10.87
N VAL A 60 13.14 -10.93 9.60
CA VAL A 60 12.03 -11.34 8.72
C VAL A 60 12.26 -12.67 7.98
N SER A 61 13.46 -13.25 8.08
CA SER A 61 13.71 -14.60 7.57
C SER A 61 14.78 -15.33 8.39
N PRO A 62 14.80 -16.67 8.40
CA PRO A 62 15.86 -17.43 9.06
C PRO A 62 17.27 -17.05 8.60
N ASP A 63 17.40 -16.72 7.31
CA ASP A 63 18.64 -16.34 6.63
C ASP A 63 18.96 -14.84 6.74
N ALA A 64 18.09 -14.03 7.36
CA ALA A 64 18.29 -12.58 7.45
C ALA A 64 19.54 -12.28 8.28
N VAL A 65 20.41 -11.46 7.70
CA VAL A 65 21.67 -11.03 8.28
C VAL A 65 21.49 -9.59 8.77
N PRO A 66 21.93 -9.24 10.00
CA PRO A 66 21.68 -7.91 10.56
C PRO A 66 22.18 -6.77 9.68
N GLU A 67 23.33 -6.96 9.02
CA GLU A 67 23.98 -5.92 8.22
C GLU A 67 23.45 -5.84 6.79
N ALA A 68 22.63 -6.79 6.32
CA ALA A 68 22.16 -6.83 4.94
C ALA A 68 20.76 -6.22 4.75
N ALA A 69 20.46 -5.76 3.54
CA ALA A 69 19.08 -5.48 3.13
C ALA A 69 18.25 -6.78 3.08
N ASP A 70 16.96 -6.68 3.38
CA ASP A 70 16.03 -7.81 3.28
C ASP A 70 15.45 -7.95 1.86
N ILE A 71 15.36 -6.83 1.13
CA ILE A 71 14.87 -6.78 -0.26
C ILE A 71 15.89 -6.01 -1.10
N THR A 72 16.36 -6.64 -2.18
CA THR A 72 17.47 -6.13 -3.02
C THR A 72 17.16 -6.07 -4.51
N ASN A 73 15.93 -6.36 -4.92
CA ASN A 73 15.54 -6.57 -6.32
C ASN A 73 14.48 -5.57 -6.81
N ILE A 74 14.41 -4.38 -6.20
CA ILE A 74 13.52 -3.31 -6.65
C ILE A 74 14.34 -2.32 -7.48
N ASP A 75 14.12 -2.33 -8.79
CA ASP A 75 14.63 -1.29 -9.68
C ASP A 75 13.99 0.06 -9.34
N LEU A 76 14.81 1.09 -9.11
CA LEU A 76 14.31 2.40 -8.66
C LEU A 76 13.37 3.04 -9.69
N ASP A 77 13.70 2.94 -10.98
CA ASP A 77 12.87 3.54 -12.03
C ASP A 77 11.58 2.75 -12.25
N GLY A 78 11.66 1.42 -12.12
CA GLY A 78 10.49 0.55 -12.14
C GLY A 78 9.47 0.91 -11.06
N ILE A 79 9.89 1.04 -9.79
CA ILE A 79 8.96 1.43 -8.72
C ILE A 79 8.47 2.88 -8.86
N ARG A 80 9.30 3.80 -9.35
CA ARG A 80 8.87 5.17 -9.67
C ARG A 80 7.87 5.21 -10.82
N GLY A 81 7.97 4.31 -11.79
CA GLY A 81 7.00 4.13 -12.87
C GLY A 81 5.63 3.63 -12.41
N LEU A 82 5.51 3.19 -11.14
CA LEU A 82 4.25 2.89 -10.47
C LEU A 82 3.73 4.09 -9.65
N ASP A 83 4.27 5.29 -9.89
CA ASP A 83 3.94 6.56 -9.23
C ASP A 83 4.26 6.61 -7.72
N PHE A 84 5.23 5.82 -7.26
CA PHE A 84 5.79 6.01 -5.91
C PHE A 84 6.65 7.28 -5.89
N MET A 85 6.43 8.12 -4.88
CA MET A 85 7.08 9.42 -4.69
C MET A 85 8.50 9.27 -4.14
N LEU A 86 9.35 8.60 -4.90
CA LEU A 86 10.75 8.36 -4.58
C LEU A 86 11.65 9.33 -5.38
N PRO A 87 12.80 9.74 -4.81
CA PRO A 87 13.69 10.68 -5.48
C PRO A 87 14.22 10.11 -6.81
N SER A 88 14.29 10.98 -7.82
CA SER A 88 14.87 10.62 -9.11
C SER A 88 16.39 10.51 -9.02
N ARG A 89 16.96 9.67 -9.89
CA ARG A 89 18.41 9.55 -10.07
C ARG A 89 18.78 9.64 -11.56
N PRO A 90 19.99 10.12 -11.90
CA PRO A 90 20.49 10.07 -13.26
C PRO A 90 20.64 8.61 -13.73
N ALA A 91 20.52 8.39 -15.05
CA ALA A 91 20.72 7.10 -15.73
C ALA A 91 19.75 5.98 -15.30
N PRO A 92 18.69 5.72 -16.10
CA PRO A 92 17.71 4.71 -15.76
C PRO A 92 18.31 3.31 -15.55
N GLY A 93 17.82 2.58 -14.54
CA GLY A 93 18.25 1.22 -14.21
C GLY A 93 19.58 1.11 -13.46
N SER A 94 20.24 2.23 -13.16
CA SER A 94 21.54 2.24 -12.47
C SER A 94 21.44 2.23 -10.94
N PHE A 95 20.22 2.37 -10.38
CA PHE A 95 19.97 2.40 -8.95
C PHE A 95 18.94 1.35 -8.54
N THR A 96 19.20 0.74 -7.38
CA THR A 96 18.28 -0.19 -6.71
C THR A 96 17.73 0.48 -5.46
N PHE A 97 16.44 0.25 -5.20
CA PHE A 97 15.78 0.60 -3.95
C PHE A 97 15.82 -0.59 -2.99
N PHE A 98 16.71 -0.54 -2.01
CA PHE A 98 16.90 -1.60 -1.03
C PHE A 98 15.99 -1.37 0.18
N LEU A 99 15.35 -2.42 0.68
CA LEU A 99 14.52 -2.33 1.89
C LEU A 99 15.08 -3.20 3.01
N LYS A 100 14.95 -2.72 4.25
CA LYS A 100 15.21 -3.49 5.47
C LYS A 100 14.11 -3.27 6.51
N PHE A 101 13.76 -4.31 7.26
CA PHE A 101 12.70 -4.25 8.25
C PHE A 101 13.21 -3.90 9.64
N PHE A 102 12.44 -3.05 10.32
CA PHE A 102 12.68 -2.57 11.67
C PHE A 102 11.39 -2.62 12.48
N GLU A 103 11.53 -2.64 13.81
CA GLU A 103 10.39 -2.53 14.71
C GLU A 103 9.70 -1.17 14.53
N PHE A 104 8.43 -1.07 14.90
CA PHE A 104 7.82 0.25 15.03
C PHE A 104 8.41 0.97 16.27
N PRO A 105 8.85 2.24 16.15
CA PRO A 105 9.59 2.89 17.23
C PRO A 105 8.77 2.98 18.51
N ALA A 106 9.33 2.48 19.62
CA ALA A 106 8.58 2.30 20.86
C ALA A 106 8.07 3.59 21.51
N TRP A 107 8.62 4.75 21.11
CA TRP A 107 8.26 6.08 21.60
C TRP A 107 7.30 6.85 20.68
N LEU A 108 6.93 6.28 19.53
CA LEU A 108 5.88 6.83 18.67
C LEU A 108 4.52 6.26 19.08
N ASP A 109 3.46 6.99 18.74
CA ASP A 109 2.10 6.59 19.07
C ASP A 109 1.51 5.74 17.94
N ALA A 110 1.35 4.44 18.21
CA ALA A 110 0.76 3.50 17.26
C ALA A 110 -0.70 3.82 16.92
N GLY A 111 -1.47 4.35 17.88
CA GLY A 111 -2.85 4.78 17.66
C GLY A 111 -2.90 6.00 16.73
N ALA A 112 -2.06 7.00 16.98
CA ALA A 112 -1.97 8.17 16.09
C ALA A 112 -1.54 7.78 14.66
N ALA A 113 -0.59 6.85 14.53
CA ALA A 113 -0.17 6.32 13.24
C ALA A 113 -1.31 5.54 12.54
N ALA A 114 -2.05 4.72 13.30
CA ALA A 114 -3.20 3.98 12.79
C ALA A 114 -4.32 4.92 12.31
N ASP A 115 -4.71 5.89 13.13
CA ASP A 115 -5.73 6.88 12.80
C ASP A 115 -5.38 7.62 11.51
N ARG A 116 -4.12 8.06 11.41
CA ARG A 116 -3.62 8.73 10.20
C ARG A 116 -3.83 7.88 8.95
N VAL A 117 -3.52 6.58 8.98
CA VAL A 117 -3.70 5.72 7.80
C VAL A 117 -5.17 5.48 7.52
N VAL A 118 -5.90 5.03 8.54
CA VAL A 118 -7.28 4.60 8.41
C VAL A 118 -8.17 5.75 7.95
N ASP A 119 -8.00 6.94 8.50
CA ASP A 119 -8.81 8.10 8.14
C ASP A 119 -8.39 8.71 6.80
N ARG A 120 -7.09 8.84 6.51
CA ARG A 120 -6.62 9.47 5.26
C ARG A 120 -7.00 8.71 4.01
N TYR A 121 -7.14 7.39 4.11
CA TYR A 121 -7.58 6.52 3.03
C TYR A 121 -9.05 6.11 3.17
N GLY A 122 -9.80 6.64 4.15
CA GLY A 122 -11.21 6.27 4.34
C GLY A 122 -11.43 4.79 4.62
N LEU A 123 -10.45 4.09 5.20
CA LEU A 123 -10.54 2.68 5.53
C LEU A 123 -11.52 2.43 6.69
N ASN A 124 -11.79 3.45 7.51
CA ASN A 124 -12.81 3.41 8.56
C ASN A 124 -14.22 3.18 7.99
N LEU A 125 -14.45 3.54 6.72
CA LEU A 125 -15.74 3.37 6.05
C LEU A 125 -15.94 1.96 5.50
N LEU A 126 -14.90 1.12 5.49
CA LEU A 126 -15.00 -0.28 5.07
C LEU A 126 -15.71 -1.12 6.13
N PRO A 127 -16.36 -2.24 5.73
CA PRO A 127 -16.67 -3.31 6.68
C PRO A 127 -15.41 -3.71 7.44
N GLU A 128 -15.49 -3.83 8.77
CA GLU A 128 -14.36 -4.07 9.68
C GLU A 128 -13.33 -2.93 9.78
N GLY A 129 -13.61 -1.73 9.27
CA GLY A 129 -12.69 -0.58 9.35
C GLY A 129 -12.27 -0.20 10.77
N GLU A 130 -13.19 -0.24 11.73
CA GLU A 130 -12.88 -0.02 13.15
C GLU A 130 -12.02 -1.13 13.77
N ASN A 131 -12.24 -2.38 13.34
CA ASN A 131 -11.41 -3.50 13.79
C ASN A 131 -10.00 -3.42 13.19
N LEU A 132 -9.88 -2.98 11.93
CA LEU A 132 -8.60 -2.65 11.32
C LEU A 132 -7.88 -1.54 12.10
N ARG A 133 -8.56 -0.44 12.46
CA ARG A 133 -7.99 0.63 13.28
C ARG A 133 -7.48 0.10 14.61
N LYS A 134 -8.30 -0.67 15.33
CA LYS A 134 -7.93 -1.26 16.62
C LYS A 134 -6.75 -2.21 16.49
N TRP A 135 -6.72 -3.02 15.44
CA TRP A 135 -5.62 -3.93 15.15
C TRP A 135 -4.33 -3.15 14.86
N MET A 136 -4.38 -2.11 14.02
CA MET A 136 -3.23 -1.24 13.71
C MET A 136 -2.76 -0.40 14.91
N SER A 137 -3.65 -0.09 15.86
CA SER A 137 -3.28 0.63 17.08
C SER A 137 -2.40 -0.19 18.03
N ASN A 138 -2.27 -1.51 17.78
CA ASN A 138 -1.29 -2.33 18.47
C ASN A 138 0.06 -2.26 17.73
N ARG A 139 1.08 -1.73 18.41
CA ARG A 139 2.45 -1.63 17.92
C ARG A 139 3.02 -2.96 17.41
N ASP A 140 2.64 -4.09 17.99
CA ASP A 140 3.18 -5.41 17.62
C ASP A 140 2.75 -5.84 16.20
N HIS A 141 1.74 -5.17 15.64
CA HIS A 141 1.28 -5.37 14.27
C HIS A 141 1.92 -4.41 13.28
N LEU A 142 2.75 -3.47 13.74
CA LEU A 142 3.37 -2.44 12.94
C LEU A 142 4.87 -2.73 12.75
N ARG A 143 5.39 -2.49 11.54
CA ARG A 143 6.82 -2.49 11.25
C ARG A 143 7.20 -1.32 10.37
N VAL A 144 8.47 -0.99 10.35
CA VAL A 144 9.04 0.01 9.44
C VAL A 144 9.87 -0.71 8.38
N LYS A 145 9.62 -0.40 7.11
CA LYS A 145 10.47 -0.77 5.98
C LYS A 145 11.36 0.44 5.67
N GLU A 146 12.59 0.43 6.14
CA GLU A 146 13.55 1.48 5.78
C GLU A 146 13.94 1.34 4.32
N GLY A 147 13.94 2.45 3.60
CA GLY A 147 14.33 2.53 2.21
C GLY A 147 15.70 3.13 2.04
N PHE A 148 16.56 2.46 1.27
CA PHE A 148 17.89 2.95 0.95
C PHE A 148 18.15 2.86 -0.56
N ILE A 149 18.51 3.99 -1.16
CA ILE A 149 18.77 4.08 -2.61
C ILE A 149 20.27 4.10 -2.85
N ALA A 150 20.77 3.11 -3.59
CA ALA A 150 22.18 2.99 -3.93
C ALA A 150 22.39 2.39 -5.33
N PRO A 151 23.61 2.49 -5.90
CA PRO A 151 23.90 1.88 -7.19
C PRO A 151 23.56 0.40 -7.23
N THR A 152 23.03 -0.07 -8.36
CA THR A 152 22.73 -1.48 -8.60
C THR A 152 24.00 -2.32 -8.42
N GLY A 153 23.88 -3.43 -7.70
CA GLY A 153 25.01 -4.30 -7.35
C GLY A 153 25.73 -3.93 -6.06
N ARG A 154 25.26 -2.92 -5.30
CA ARG A 154 25.78 -2.67 -3.94
C ARG A 154 25.68 -3.93 -3.09
N THR A 155 26.80 -4.29 -2.47
CA THR A 155 26.89 -5.34 -1.46
C THR A 155 26.87 -4.73 -0.07
N PHE A 156 26.22 -5.42 0.86
CA PHE A 156 26.21 -5.05 2.28
C PHE A 156 27.06 -6.05 3.07
N SER A 157 27.83 -5.56 4.03
CA SER A 157 28.73 -6.36 4.86
C SER A 157 28.90 -5.72 6.24
N ALA A 158 29.64 -6.36 7.15
CA ALA A 158 29.98 -5.76 8.43
C ALA A 158 30.76 -4.45 8.29
N ASP A 159 31.63 -4.34 7.28
CA ASP A 159 32.43 -3.13 7.02
C ASP A 159 31.62 -2.04 6.29
N SER A 160 30.53 -2.41 5.63
CA SER A 160 29.61 -1.48 4.95
C SER A 160 28.16 -1.95 5.15
N PRO A 161 27.61 -1.78 6.37
CA PRO A 161 26.31 -2.33 6.70
C PRO A 161 25.19 -1.54 6.03
N TYR A 162 24.01 -2.14 5.98
CA TYR A 162 22.77 -1.42 5.71
C TYR A 162 22.59 -0.33 6.77
N PRO A 163 22.21 0.90 6.39
CA PRO A 163 22.06 2.00 7.34
C PRO A 163 21.09 1.65 8.47
N ALA A 164 21.39 2.12 9.69
CA ALA A 164 20.45 2.01 10.78
C ALA A 164 19.23 2.91 10.54
N LEU A 165 18.03 2.46 10.90
CA LEU A 165 16.86 3.34 11.00
C LEU A 165 17.03 4.23 12.23
N ILE A 166 17.14 5.54 12.00
CA ILE A 166 17.28 6.55 13.06
C ILE A 166 16.06 7.46 13.07
N ILE A 167 15.40 7.57 14.22
CA ILE A 167 14.18 8.38 14.41
C ILE A 167 14.34 9.24 15.66
N PRO A 168 13.87 10.51 15.65
CA PRO A 168 14.00 11.37 16.81
C PRO A 168 13.05 10.94 17.93
N GLN A 169 13.50 11.04 19.18
CA GLN A 169 12.70 10.81 20.38
C GLN A 169 12.12 12.11 20.96
N LYS A 170 12.63 13.25 20.53
CA LYS A 170 12.25 14.59 20.98
C LYS A 170 11.96 15.47 19.77
N ASP A 171 11.36 16.63 20.02
CA ASP A 171 11.11 17.61 18.97
C ASP A 171 12.42 18.04 18.30
N VAL A 172 12.41 18.07 16.97
CA VAL A 172 13.55 18.44 16.13
C VAL A 172 13.20 19.60 15.22
N THR A 173 14.23 20.31 14.74
CA THR A 173 14.06 21.31 13.69
C THR A 173 14.72 20.79 12.41
N VAL A 174 13.91 20.61 11.37
CA VAL A 174 14.38 20.19 10.04
C VAL A 174 14.02 21.29 9.05
N ASN A 175 15.01 21.82 8.32
CA ASN A 175 14.82 22.89 7.34
C ASN A 175 14.05 24.11 7.90
N GLY A 176 14.33 24.47 9.15
CA GLY A 176 13.67 25.60 9.83
C GLY A 176 12.25 25.31 10.35
N LEU A 177 11.75 24.08 10.21
CA LEU A 177 10.44 23.66 10.72
C LEU A 177 10.60 22.80 11.96
N SER A 178 9.98 23.23 13.06
CA SER A 178 9.84 22.41 14.27
C SER A 178 8.85 21.26 14.01
N MET A 179 9.28 20.04 14.32
CA MET A 179 8.52 18.82 14.14
C MET A 179 8.59 17.97 15.40
N THR A 180 7.45 17.44 15.82
CA THR A 180 7.41 16.36 16.81
C THR A 180 7.96 15.08 16.18
N PRO A 181 8.41 14.10 17.00
CA PRO A 181 8.80 12.77 16.52
C PRO A 181 7.79 12.13 15.57
N GLN A 182 6.51 12.17 15.94
CA GLN A 182 5.42 11.61 15.14
C GLN A 182 5.31 12.30 13.78
N LYS A 183 5.31 13.64 13.76
CA LYS A 183 5.24 14.42 12.50
C LYS A 183 6.48 14.20 11.61
N TYR A 184 7.66 14.07 12.21
CA TYR A 184 8.88 13.77 11.49
C TYR A 184 8.79 12.39 10.80
N PHE A 185 8.33 11.38 11.54
CA PHE A 185 8.11 10.03 11.00
C PHE A 185 7.09 10.03 9.87
N ASP A 186 5.97 10.72 10.12
CA ASP A 186 4.83 10.76 9.25
C ASP A 186 5.14 11.38 7.87
N THR A 187 5.92 12.45 7.85
CA THR A 187 6.28 13.16 6.60
C THR A 187 7.35 12.45 5.78
N ARG A 188 7.98 11.42 6.33
CA ARG A 188 9.02 10.60 5.67
C ARG A 188 8.55 9.21 5.28
N THR A 189 7.24 9.00 5.27
CA THR A 189 6.65 7.71 4.91
C THR A 189 6.02 7.82 3.51
N PRO A 190 6.79 7.68 2.41
CA PRO A 190 6.27 7.82 1.04
C PRO A 190 5.21 6.79 0.67
N PHE A 191 5.22 5.61 1.30
CA PHE A 191 4.19 4.61 1.09
C PHE A 191 3.99 3.70 2.30
N LEU A 192 2.88 2.99 2.27
CA LEU A 192 2.38 2.13 3.34
C LEU A 192 2.06 0.77 2.73
N SER A 193 2.14 -0.33 3.49
CA SER A 193 1.72 -1.64 3.01
C SER A 193 0.79 -2.34 4.02
N VAL A 194 -0.33 -2.87 3.53
CA VAL A 194 -1.18 -3.84 4.22
C VAL A 194 -1.24 -5.12 3.40
N TYR A 195 -1.21 -6.27 4.05
CA TYR A 195 -1.36 -7.56 3.39
C TYR A 195 -2.68 -8.21 3.75
N LEU A 196 -3.28 -8.86 2.76
CA LEU A 196 -4.66 -9.33 2.82
C LEU A 196 -4.75 -10.79 2.41
N ASN A 197 -5.51 -11.56 3.19
CA ASN A 197 -5.95 -12.90 2.87
C ASN A 197 -7.43 -12.89 2.45
N PRO A 198 -7.89 -13.88 1.69
CA PRO A 198 -9.31 -14.20 1.63
C PRO A 198 -9.83 -14.50 3.04
N ALA A 199 -11.06 -14.09 3.36
CA ALA A 199 -11.66 -14.42 4.66
C ALA A 199 -12.02 -15.92 4.78
N GLU A 200 -12.28 -16.58 3.65
CA GLU A 200 -12.46 -18.03 3.60
C GLU A 200 -11.12 -18.74 3.86
N PRO A 201 -11.12 -19.96 4.42
CA PRO A 201 -9.91 -20.77 4.54
C PRO A 201 -9.40 -21.27 3.17
N GLU A 202 -8.09 -21.51 3.05
CA GLU A 202 -7.50 -22.07 1.83
C GLU A 202 -8.06 -23.47 1.54
N PRO A 203 -8.60 -23.72 0.33
CA PRO A 203 -9.01 -25.06 -0.08
C PRO A 203 -7.84 -26.05 -0.04
N THR A 204 -8.10 -27.27 0.40
CA THR A 204 -7.09 -28.33 0.41
C THR A 204 -6.80 -28.82 -1.01
N GLY A 205 -5.52 -29.09 -1.31
CA GLY A 205 -5.12 -29.73 -2.57
C GLY A 205 -5.04 -28.81 -3.78
N LEU A 206 -5.00 -27.49 -3.57
CA LEU A 206 -4.73 -26.54 -4.65
C LEU A 206 -3.34 -26.77 -5.26
N SER A 207 -3.24 -26.61 -6.58
CA SER A 207 -1.95 -26.42 -7.22
C SER A 207 -1.31 -25.11 -6.76
N GLU A 208 0.00 -24.93 -6.99
CA GLU A 208 0.66 -23.68 -6.59
C GLU A 208 0.09 -22.44 -7.29
N ASN A 209 -0.27 -22.56 -8.57
CA ASN A 209 -0.86 -21.46 -9.31
C ASN A 209 -2.29 -21.17 -8.84
N ASP A 210 -3.08 -22.20 -8.55
CA ASP A 210 -4.42 -22.01 -7.99
C ASP A 210 -4.36 -21.39 -6.58
N ARG A 211 -3.30 -21.69 -5.80
CA ARG A 211 -3.05 -21.01 -4.53
C ARG A 211 -2.74 -19.53 -4.72
N ALA A 212 -2.00 -19.15 -5.77
CA ALA A 212 -1.76 -17.75 -6.10
C ALA A 212 -3.06 -17.02 -6.45
N VAL A 213 -3.88 -17.61 -7.32
CA VAL A 213 -5.21 -17.09 -7.67
C VAL A 213 -6.10 -16.97 -6.42
N TRP A 214 -6.14 -18.02 -5.60
CA TRP A 214 -6.94 -18.05 -4.38
C TRP A 214 -6.51 -16.95 -3.41
N SER A 215 -5.21 -16.84 -3.13
CA SER A 215 -4.63 -15.81 -2.26
C SER A 215 -5.01 -14.40 -2.74
N GLY A 216 -4.95 -14.15 -4.05
CA GLY A 216 -5.31 -12.86 -4.66
C GLY A 216 -6.77 -12.43 -4.44
N LYS A 217 -7.68 -13.34 -4.09
CA LYS A 217 -9.09 -13.00 -3.80
C LYS A 217 -9.23 -11.99 -2.65
N GLY A 218 -8.30 -11.97 -1.70
CA GLY A 218 -8.32 -11.01 -0.59
C GLY A 218 -8.23 -9.56 -1.08
N VAL A 219 -7.22 -9.26 -1.92
CA VAL A 219 -7.07 -7.94 -2.55
C VAL A 219 -8.25 -7.60 -3.47
N ILE A 220 -8.77 -8.56 -4.24
CA ILE A 220 -9.93 -8.34 -5.12
C ILE A 220 -11.17 -7.96 -4.31
N ALA A 221 -11.43 -8.66 -3.20
CA ALA A 221 -12.54 -8.35 -2.30
C ALA A 221 -12.39 -6.97 -1.64
N PHE A 222 -11.18 -6.64 -1.19
CA PHE A 222 -10.87 -5.34 -0.60
C PHE A 222 -11.04 -4.19 -1.61
N HIS A 223 -10.58 -4.38 -2.85
CA HIS A 223 -10.79 -3.44 -3.95
C HIS A 223 -12.28 -3.18 -4.22
N GLY A 224 -13.09 -4.23 -4.30
CA GLY A 224 -14.54 -4.09 -4.48
C GLY A 224 -15.20 -3.30 -3.36
N ALA A 225 -14.81 -3.55 -2.10
CA ALA A 225 -15.31 -2.81 -0.94
C ALA A 225 -14.89 -1.33 -0.97
N LEU A 226 -13.63 -1.03 -1.32
CA LEU A 226 -13.15 0.34 -1.48
C LEU A 226 -13.92 1.09 -2.57
N HIS A 227 -14.10 0.47 -3.74
CA HIS A 227 -14.83 1.10 -4.83
C HIS A 227 -16.28 1.41 -4.42
N GLU A 228 -16.97 0.48 -3.77
CA GLU A 228 -18.33 0.68 -3.27
C GLU A 228 -18.40 1.84 -2.26
N VAL A 229 -17.48 1.86 -1.30
CA VAL A 229 -17.43 2.88 -0.25
C VAL A 229 -17.06 4.25 -0.82
N TYR A 230 -16.04 4.33 -1.67
CA TYR A 230 -15.61 5.60 -2.25
C TYR A 230 -16.68 6.19 -3.16
N SER A 231 -17.32 5.38 -4.00
CA SER A 231 -18.42 5.85 -4.87
C SER A 231 -19.64 6.36 -4.09
N ARG A 232 -19.86 5.86 -2.87
CA ARG A 232 -20.98 6.30 -2.02
C ARG A 232 -20.68 7.55 -1.20
N ASN A 233 -19.44 7.69 -0.74
CA ASN A 233 -19.09 8.69 0.26
C ASN A 233 -18.31 9.88 -0.32
N TYR A 234 -17.73 9.75 -1.51
CA TYR A 234 -16.88 10.77 -2.12
C TYR A 234 -17.40 11.23 -3.48
N THR A 235 -17.00 12.43 -3.89
CA THR A 235 -17.35 12.99 -5.19
C THR A 235 -16.46 12.38 -6.27
N ILE A 236 -17.06 11.68 -7.24
CA ILE A 236 -16.32 11.17 -8.40
C ILE A 236 -15.98 12.35 -9.31
N VAL A 237 -14.70 12.46 -9.68
CA VAL A 237 -14.19 13.49 -10.60
C VAL A 237 -13.49 12.84 -11.78
N LYS A 238 -13.35 13.59 -12.88
CA LYS A 238 -12.54 13.12 -14.02
C LYS A 238 -11.06 13.23 -13.68
N GLY A 239 -10.25 12.34 -14.23
CA GLY A 239 -8.79 12.42 -14.15
C GLY A 239 -8.12 12.05 -15.49
N PRO A 240 -6.79 12.11 -15.55
CA PRO A 240 -6.03 11.96 -16.80
C PRO A 240 -6.11 10.54 -17.42
N GLU A 241 -6.37 9.50 -16.61
CA GLU A 241 -6.33 8.10 -17.05
C GLU A 241 -7.66 7.38 -16.76
N PRO A 242 -8.78 7.80 -17.39
CA PRO A 242 -10.11 7.30 -17.04
C PRO A 242 -10.33 5.81 -17.35
N ASP A 243 -9.55 5.25 -18.28
CA ASP A 243 -9.64 3.83 -18.66
C ASP A 243 -8.83 2.91 -17.71
N ALA A 244 -8.02 3.49 -16.82
CA ALA A 244 -7.18 2.76 -15.88
C ALA A 244 -7.52 3.05 -14.41
N PHE A 245 -8.04 4.25 -14.11
CA PHE A 245 -8.29 4.69 -12.73
C PHE A 245 -9.62 5.41 -12.56
N SER A 246 -10.19 5.28 -11.37
CA SER A 246 -11.22 6.17 -10.82
C SER A 246 -10.60 7.21 -9.89
N TYR A 247 -11.15 8.42 -9.89
CA TYR A 247 -10.67 9.54 -9.07
C TYR A 247 -11.80 10.02 -8.17
N PHE A 248 -11.50 10.14 -6.88
CA PHE A 248 -12.45 10.51 -5.85
C PHE A 248 -11.92 11.72 -5.09
N ARG A 249 -12.70 12.80 -5.09
CA ARG A 249 -12.43 13.97 -4.25
C ARG A 249 -13.04 13.74 -2.87
N VAL A 250 -12.16 13.74 -1.86
CA VAL A 250 -12.54 13.60 -0.46
C VAL A 250 -12.92 14.98 0.09
N SER A 251 -14.01 15.06 0.84
CA SER A 251 -14.40 16.28 1.55
C SER A 251 -13.31 16.64 2.58
N GLY A 252 -12.62 17.75 2.35
CA GLY A 252 -11.49 18.19 3.18
C GLY A 252 -11.77 19.47 3.95
N ALA A 253 -10.78 19.88 4.75
CA ALA A 253 -10.78 21.18 5.40
C ALA A 253 -10.76 22.32 4.36
N SER A 254 -11.31 23.47 4.71
CA SER A 254 -11.27 24.67 3.88
C SER A 254 -9.83 24.97 3.45
N GLY A 255 -9.63 25.22 2.15
CA GLY A 255 -8.31 25.51 1.59
C GLY A 255 -7.49 24.29 1.16
N THR A 256 -8.01 23.06 1.29
CA THR A 256 -7.35 21.82 0.84
C THR A 256 -8.23 21.00 -0.08
N VAL A 257 -7.61 20.26 -1.00
CA VAL A 257 -8.26 19.27 -1.86
C VAL A 257 -7.50 17.96 -1.72
N THR A 258 -8.19 16.88 -1.38
CA THR A 258 -7.62 15.53 -1.37
C THR A 258 -8.23 14.71 -2.49
N ILE A 259 -7.38 14.08 -3.29
CA ILE A 259 -7.78 13.17 -4.36
C ILE A 259 -7.28 11.77 -4.00
N LEU A 260 -8.21 10.80 -4.00
CA LEU A 260 -7.88 9.38 -4.01
C LEU A 260 -7.98 8.87 -5.45
N ARG A 261 -6.91 8.29 -5.96
CA ARG A 261 -6.88 7.63 -7.27
C ARG A 261 -6.79 6.11 -7.04
N LEU A 262 -7.79 5.39 -7.54
CA LEU A 262 -7.96 3.95 -7.36
C LEU A 262 -7.94 3.25 -8.73
N PRO A 263 -7.08 2.24 -8.95
CA PRO A 263 -7.11 1.44 -10.17
C PRO A 263 -8.49 0.82 -10.40
N LEU A 264 -8.92 0.76 -11.66
CA LEU A 264 -10.17 0.06 -12.02
C LEU A 264 -10.07 -1.45 -11.78
N LYS A 265 -8.85 -2.01 -11.79
CA LYS A 265 -8.57 -3.42 -11.50
C LYS A 265 -7.27 -3.54 -10.70
N PRO A 266 -7.22 -4.42 -9.68
CA PRO A 266 -5.96 -4.82 -9.08
C PRO A 266 -5.05 -5.55 -10.08
N LEU A 267 -3.75 -5.55 -9.82
CA LEU A 267 -2.79 -6.40 -10.51
C LEU A 267 -2.87 -7.81 -9.93
N THR A 268 -2.94 -8.81 -10.79
CA THR A 268 -2.97 -10.24 -10.43
C THR A 268 -1.85 -10.98 -11.13
N PHE A 269 -1.14 -11.85 -10.42
CA PHE A 269 0.14 -12.40 -10.85
C PHE A 269 0.12 -13.92 -11.06
N GLU A 270 -0.96 -14.42 -11.64
CA GLU A 270 -1.27 -15.85 -11.73
C GLU A 270 -0.17 -16.67 -12.42
N ALA A 271 0.47 -16.11 -13.45
CA ALA A 271 1.43 -16.82 -14.30
C ALA A 271 2.90 -16.56 -13.95
N ASN A 272 3.21 -15.50 -13.20
CA ASN A 272 4.59 -15.03 -12.98
C ASN A 272 4.90 -14.64 -11.54
N TRP A 273 4.05 -14.95 -10.57
CA TRP A 273 4.22 -14.60 -9.15
C TRP A 273 5.60 -14.98 -8.57
N ARG A 274 6.22 -16.07 -9.03
CA ARG A 274 7.58 -16.49 -8.62
C ARG A 274 8.69 -15.52 -9.03
N ASN A 275 8.45 -14.69 -10.04
CA ASN A 275 9.43 -13.79 -10.63
C ASN A 275 9.26 -12.33 -10.17
N LEU A 276 8.31 -12.06 -9.27
CA LEU A 276 7.99 -10.72 -8.84
C LEU A 276 8.79 -10.29 -7.60
N PRO A 277 8.98 -8.97 -7.40
CA PRO A 277 9.56 -8.44 -6.17
C PRO A 277 8.82 -8.97 -4.93
N MET A 278 9.60 -9.27 -3.90
CA MET A 278 9.10 -10.06 -2.77
C MET A 278 8.76 -9.14 -1.60
N PRO A 279 7.55 -9.25 -1.01
CA PRO A 279 7.09 -8.36 0.04
C PRO A 279 7.81 -8.60 1.37
N GLU A 280 8.30 -9.83 1.60
CA GLU A 280 9.13 -10.28 2.72
C GLU A 280 9.88 -11.55 2.25
N ASN A 281 11.03 -11.90 2.86
CA ASN A 281 11.78 -13.14 2.60
C ASN A 281 11.86 -13.61 1.12
N PRO A 282 12.95 -13.28 0.40
CA PRO A 282 13.06 -13.45 -1.05
C PRO A 282 13.13 -14.92 -1.55
N LYS A 283 12.89 -15.91 -0.69
CA LYS A 283 12.82 -17.33 -1.09
C LYS A 283 11.45 -17.96 -0.84
N LYS A 284 10.60 -17.35 0.00
CA LYS A 284 9.41 -18.02 0.52
C LYS A 284 8.11 -17.24 0.42
N VAL A 285 8.13 -15.91 0.34
CA VAL A 285 6.89 -15.12 0.33
C VAL A 285 6.81 -14.31 -0.96
N PHE A 286 5.86 -14.63 -1.82
CA PHE A 286 5.75 -14.07 -3.17
C PHE A 286 4.42 -13.33 -3.33
N LEU A 287 4.45 -12.19 -4.01
CA LEU A 287 3.25 -11.39 -4.27
C LEU A 287 2.34 -12.10 -5.30
N SER A 288 1.06 -12.27 -4.98
CA SER A 288 0.05 -12.89 -5.85
C SER A 288 -0.95 -11.88 -6.41
N ALA A 289 -1.21 -10.80 -5.67
CA ALA A 289 -2.00 -9.68 -6.13
C ALA A 289 -1.52 -8.38 -5.47
N LEU A 290 -1.77 -7.25 -6.15
CA LEU A 290 -1.38 -5.92 -5.72
C LEU A 290 -2.43 -4.90 -6.11
N LEU A 291 -2.84 -4.07 -5.15
CA LEU A 291 -3.61 -2.87 -5.37
C LEU A 291 -2.82 -1.68 -4.83
N LEU A 292 -2.64 -0.65 -5.66
CA LEU A 292 -1.99 0.60 -5.28
C LEU A 292 -3.04 1.69 -5.20
N ILE A 293 -3.25 2.22 -3.99
CA ILE A 293 -4.21 3.28 -3.73
C ILE A 293 -3.42 4.57 -3.55
N TYR A 294 -3.64 5.53 -4.43
CA TYR A 294 -2.88 6.77 -4.43
C TYR A 294 -3.67 7.85 -3.71
N ARG A 295 -3.00 8.59 -2.85
CA ARG A 295 -3.55 9.75 -2.18
C ARG A 295 -2.71 10.97 -2.50
N TYR A 296 -3.36 12.01 -3.01
CA TYR A 296 -2.74 13.30 -3.30
C TYR A 296 -3.44 14.38 -2.49
N GLU A 297 -2.65 15.24 -1.86
CA GLU A 297 -3.12 16.39 -1.10
C GLU A 297 -2.61 17.66 -1.73
N TYR A 298 -3.54 18.58 -1.99
CA TYR A 298 -3.26 19.86 -2.59
C TYR A 298 -3.75 20.97 -1.68
N ILE A 299 -3.02 22.08 -1.67
CA ILE A 299 -3.52 23.35 -1.16
C ILE A 299 -4.19 24.12 -2.29
N LEU A 300 -5.31 24.80 -1.99
CA LEU A 300 -5.96 25.70 -2.92
C LEU A 300 -5.19 27.02 -2.98
N THR A 301 -4.80 27.41 -4.18
CA THR A 301 -4.18 28.72 -4.49
C THR A 301 -5.13 29.66 -5.19
N GLY A 302 -6.31 29.17 -5.59
CA GLY A 302 -7.37 29.92 -6.26
C GLY A 302 -8.72 29.22 -6.17
N PRO A 303 -9.76 29.77 -6.81
CA PRO A 303 -11.06 29.12 -6.89
C PRO A 303 -10.98 27.86 -7.75
N LEU A 304 -11.60 26.77 -7.29
CA LEU A 304 -11.67 25.49 -7.99
C LEU A 304 -13.12 24.99 -7.98
N ASP A 305 -13.65 24.66 -9.15
CA ASP A 305 -14.96 24.01 -9.28
C ASP A 305 -14.93 22.60 -8.66
N ASP A 306 -16.02 22.17 -8.03
CA ASP A 306 -16.10 20.85 -7.42
C ASP A 306 -16.01 19.70 -8.43
N ALA A 307 -16.42 19.94 -9.67
CA ALA A 307 -16.36 19.00 -10.80
C ALA A 307 -15.10 19.16 -11.67
N ALA A 308 -14.17 20.06 -11.31
CA ALA A 308 -12.93 20.26 -12.06
C ALA A 308 -12.15 18.94 -12.20
N ALA A 309 -11.73 18.61 -13.42
CA ALA A 309 -10.97 17.40 -13.68
C ALA A 309 -9.58 17.51 -13.07
N VAL A 310 -9.14 16.44 -12.39
CA VAL A 310 -7.79 16.34 -11.80
C VAL A 310 -6.74 16.55 -12.90
N ASP A 311 -5.72 17.36 -12.58
CA ASP A 311 -4.63 17.74 -13.48
C ASP A 311 -5.03 18.49 -14.76
N SER A 312 -6.28 18.95 -14.86
CA SER A 312 -6.68 19.91 -15.90
C SER A 312 -5.95 21.24 -15.74
N PRO A 313 -5.90 22.10 -16.78
CA PRO A 313 -5.32 23.45 -16.64
C PRO A 313 -5.95 24.27 -15.51
N GLU A 314 -7.26 24.15 -15.32
CA GLU A 314 -8.01 24.82 -14.26
C GLU A 314 -7.59 24.29 -12.87
N PHE A 315 -7.50 22.96 -12.73
CA PHE A 315 -7.06 22.32 -11.49
C PHE A 315 -5.63 22.72 -11.14
N THR A 316 -4.72 22.66 -12.12
CA THR A 316 -3.30 23.01 -11.93
C THR A 316 -3.11 24.49 -11.60
N ALA A 317 -3.94 25.38 -12.16
CA ALA A 317 -3.88 26.81 -11.86
C ALA A 317 -4.39 27.15 -10.43
N ALA A 318 -5.35 26.37 -9.92
CA ALA A 318 -6.00 26.62 -8.64
C ALA A 318 -5.45 25.78 -7.48
N THR A 319 -4.48 24.88 -7.73
CA THR A 319 -3.95 23.97 -6.71
C THR A 319 -2.43 23.86 -6.73
N LYS A 320 -1.86 23.47 -5.60
CA LYS A 320 -0.45 23.06 -5.49
C LYS A 320 -0.35 21.77 -4.68
N LEU A 321 0.27 20.74 -5.24
CA LEU A 321 0.53 19.48 -4.55
C LEU A 321 1.44 19.72 -3.34
N VAL A 322 1.05 19.22 -2.18
CA VAL A 322 1.80 19.34 -0.92
C VAL A 322 2.15 17.99 -0.28
N ASP A 323 1.37 16.95 -0.58
CA ASP A 323 1.67 15.59 -0.11
C ASP A 323 1.16 14.57 -1.13
N ALA A 324 1.90 13.47 -1.26
CA ALA A 324 1.52 12.35 -2.10
C ALA A 324 2.03 11.06 -1.47
N GLN A 325 1.13 10.09 -1.31
CA GLN A 325 1.42 8.84 -0.60
C GLN A 325 0.69 7.67 -1.26
N VAL A 326 1.32 6.50 -1.29
CA VAL A 326 0.73 5.27 -1.81
C VAL A 326 0.42 4.31 -0.67
N LEU A 327 -0.78 3.73 -0.67
CA LEU A 327 -1.10 2.56 0.13
C LEU A 327 -1.08 1.32 -0.78
N GLU A 328 -0.12 0.45 -0.53
CA GLU A 328 -0.02 -0.89 -1.10
C GLU A 328 -0.93 -1.84 -0.31
N ALA A 329 -1.89 -2.46 -1.00
CA ALA A 329 -2.63 -3.61 -0.49
C ALA A 329 -2.20 -4.85 -1.30
N GLY A 330 -1.49 -5.77 -0.64
CA GLY A 330 -0.92 -6.96 -1.28
C GLY A 330 -1.54 -8.27 -0.79
N SER A 331 -1.52 -9.31 -1.62
CA SER A 331 -1.74 -10.69 -1.20
C SER A 331 -0.51 -11.52 -1.52
N VAL A 332 -0.24 -12.55 -0.72
CA VAL A 332 0.99 -13.35 -0.85
C VAL A 332 0.73 -14.85 -0.91
N VAL A 333 1.62 -15.57 -1.59
CA VAL A 333 1.76 -17.02 -1.48
C VAL A 333 2.99 -17.31 -0.64
N ARG A 334 2.80 -18.17 0.38
CA ARG A 334 3.89 -18.69 1.20
C ARG A 334 4.27 -20.08 0.72
N GLN A 335 5.55 -20.26 0.41
CA GLN A 335 6.16 -21.54 0.11
C GLN A 335 6.70 -22.17 1.40
N PRO A 336 6.62 -23.51 1.55
CA PRO A 336 7.07 -24.22 2.75
C PRO A 336 8.55 -24.02 3.09
#